data_AF-A0A4S8LX11-F1
#
_entry.id   AF-A0A4S8LX11-F1
#
_cell.length_a   1.000
_cell.length_b   1.000
_cell.length_c   1.000
_cell.angle_alpha   90.00
_cell.angle_beta   90.00
_cell.angle_gamma   90.00
#
_symmetry.space_group_name_H-M   'P 1'
#
loop_
_entity.id
_entity.type
_entity.pdbx_description
1 polymer ?
#
loop_
_entity_poly.entity_id
_entity_poly.type
_entity_poly.pdbx_seq_one_letter_code
_entity_poly.pdbx_strand_id
1 'polypeptide(L)'
;MLLSGNPFVGAEFFDLYVRAFIKTLLGYDPNDPRKQPGILGKVKAYYGCVEAQGRGSLHCHMLVWIEGGLNPNEIRERITSEGQGEFTERLLKYLDDIIVTDLPAVEPGAKLPHPCLLRHVRRRENESDASFCGRRERDLRRLVEKTQVHTHSFTCYKYWKGGHTPKTCRFDLDEKNVRPETVFDPVTGEITLRQVKGLVNPYNPTILSALRCNMDIKFIGSGTSAKAILYYVSDYITKSQLKAHVAFGALDAAVQRLGSYSVQHETIAERGKRLLNRCAYTMLSHQELSAQQVAAYLMGYGDYYSSHQFRPLFWTSFEKFIDDQFHSKECYPSEAQEKPTVSSNLQTEQHQEGGCDSNTTAHPEEGLEENDESDVENDDGSVLPDDDRAVD
;
A
#
# COMPACT_ATOMS: atom_id res chain seq x y z
N MET A 1 -17.99 14.61 -13.03
CA MET A 1 -16.89 14.78 -12.05
C MET A 1 -15.68 15.31 -12.80
N LEU A 2 -15.15 16.50 -12.46
CA LEU A 2 -14.08 17.17 -13.25
C LEU A 2 -12.79 16.35 -13.42
N LEU A 3 -12.48 15.45 -12.49
CA LEU A 3 -11.29 14.58 -12.52
C LEU A 3 -11.37 13.46 -13.57
N SER A 4 -12.58 13.07 -14.01
CA SER A 4 -12.77 12.03 -15.03
C SER A 4 -12.86 12.59 -16.45
N GLY A 5 -13.14 13.90 -16.60
CA GLY A 5 -13.30 14.52 -17.92
C GLY A 5 -11.98 14.95 -18.58
N ASN A 6 -10.92 15.17 -17.80
CA ASN A 6 -9.61 15.51 -18.31
C ASN A 6 -8.49 14.88 -17.44
N PRO A 7 -7.80 13.83 -17.94
CA PRO A 7 -6.79 13.13 -17.15
C PRO A 7 -5.55 13.98 -16.87
N PHE A 8 -5.22 14.96 -17.72
CA PHE A 8 -4.09 15.87 -17.50
C PHE A 8 -4.33 16.80 -16.31
N VAL A 9 -5.54 17.36 -16.21
CA VAL A 9 -5.93 18.19 -15.07
C VAL A 9 -5.94 17.36 -13.78
N GLY A 10 -6.40 16.10 -13.84
CA GLY A 10 -6.35 15.19 -12.69
C GLY A 10 -4.92 14.88 -12.23
N ALA A 11 -4.01 14.59 -13.17
CA ALA A 11 -2.60 14.34 -12.88
C ALA A 11 -1.88 15.58 -12.34
N GLU A 12 -2.08 16.74 -12.96
CA GLU A 12 -1.49 18.02 -12.51
C GLU A 12 -1.99 18.41 -11.12
N PHE A 13 -3.29 18.30 -10.87
CA PHE A 13 -3.86 18.59 -9.55
C PHE A 13 -3.27 17.67 -8.48
N PHE A 14 -3.15 16.38 -8.76
CA PHE A 14 -2.56 15.40 -7.85
C PHE A 14 -1.08 15.73 -7.55
N ASP A 15 -0.27 15.99 -8.58
CA ASP A 15 1.15 16.34 -8.41
C ASP A 15 1.32 17.63 -7.60
N LEU A 16 0.56 18.67 -7.93
CA LEU A 16 0.56 19.92 -7.17
C LEU A 16 0.21 19.70 -5.69
N TYR A 17 -0.79 18.86 -5.42
CA TYR A 17 -1.21 18.55 -4.05
C TYR A 17 -0.15 17.80 -3.26
N VAL A 18 0.46 16.76 -3.85
CA VAL A 18 1.49 15.98 -3.16
C VAL A 18 2.74 16.83 -2.92
N ARG A 19 3.17 17.64 -3.88
CA ARG A 19 4.30 18.57 -3.69
C ARG A 19 3.99 19.63 -2.62
N ALA A 20 2.76 20.17 -2.61
CA ALA A 20 2.34 21.12 -1.58
C ALA A 20 2.29 20.47 -0.20
N PHE A 21 1.83 19.22 -0.10
CA PHE A 21 1.84 18.41 1.13
C PHE A 21 3.27 18.24 1.65
N ILE A 22 4.20 17.78 0.81
CA ILE A 22 5.60 17.59 1.17
C ILE A 22 6.24 18.91 1.64
N LYS A 23 6.07 19.97 0.85
CA LYS A 23 6.72 21.27 1.13
C LYS A 23 6.13 21.98 2.35
N THR A 24 4.83 21.86 2.58
CA THR A 24 4.09 22.70 3.55
C THR A 24 3.76 21.94 4.82
N LEU A 25 3.17 20.75 4.69
CA LEU A 25 2.73 19.96 5.85
C LEU A 25 3.88 19.15 6.41
N LEU A 26 4.61 18.41 5.57
CA LEU A 26 5.82 17.74 6.03
C LEU A 26 6.97 18.71 6.33
N GLY A 27 6.88 19.95 5.86
CA GLY A 27 7.91 20.96 6.09
C GLY A 27 9.24 20.56 5.46
N TYR A 28 9.24 19.78 4.38
CA TYR A 28 10.47 19.35 3.73
C TYR A 28 10.84 20.28 2.58
N ASP A 29 11.93 21.02 2.74
CA ASP A 29 12.52 21.84 1.68
C ASP A 29 14.05 21.78 1.80
N PRO A 30 14.75 20.99 0.97
CA PRO A 30 16.19 20.84 1.07
C PRO A 30 16.95 22.14 0.73
N ASN A 31 16.28 23.09 0.07
CA ASN A 31 16.87 24.39 -0.27
C ASN A 31 16.75 25.43 0.84
N ASP A 32 15.95 25.15 1.89
CA ASP A 32 15.77 26.05 3.02
C ASP A 32 16.12 25.34 4.34
N PRO A 33 17.38 25.41 4.81
CA PRO A 33 17.80 24.76 6.05
C PRO A 33 17.17 25.39 7.31
N ARG A 34 16.54 26.57 7.19
CA ARG A 34 15.84 27.26 8.29
C ARG A 34 14.35 26.93 8.32
N LYS A 35 13.88 26.10 7.39
CA LYS A 35 12.50 25.65 7.35
C LYS A 35 12.12 25.05 8.70
N GLN A 36 11.01 25.53 9.24
CA GLN A 36 10.46 25.00 10.48
C GLN A 36 10.01 23.54 10.27
N PRO A 37 10.09 22.70 11.32
CA PRO A 37 9.54 21.35 11.31
C PRO A 37 8.09 21.32 10.83
N GLY A 38 7.73 20.26 10.11
CA GLY A 38 6.37 20.01 9.69
C GLY A 38 5.48 19.51 10.82
N ILE A 39 4.25 19.17 10.47
CA ILE A 39 3.23 18.65 11.41
C ILE A 39 3.59 17.30 12.04
N LEU A 40 4.51 16.54 11.43
CA LEU A 40 5.04 15.28 11.97
C LEU A 40 6.42 15.48 12.62
N GLY A 41 6.85 16.73 12.81
CA GLY A 41 8.22 17.06 13.22
C GLY A 41 9.16 17.29 12.05
N LYS A 42 10.47 17.29 12.33
CA LYS A 42 11.50 17.61 11.33
C LYS A 42 11.72 16.40 10.43
N VAL A 43 11.30 16.47 9.16
CA VAL A 43 11.47 15.36 8.22
C VAL A 43 12.92 15.27 7.74
N LYS A 44 13.49 14.07 7.82
CA LYS A 44 14.85 13.74 7.34
C LYS A 44 14.83 13.16 5.93
N ALA A 45 13.86 12.30 5.65
CA ALA A 45 13.70 11.67 4.34
C ALA A 45 12.23 11.32 4.08
N TYR A 46 11.87 11.13 2.81
CA TYR A 46 10.62 10.50 2.43
C TYR A 46 10.74 9.75 1.10
N TYR A 47 9.85 8.80 0.90
CA TYR A 47 9.63 8.12 -0.36
C TYR A 47 8.14 7.84 -0.52
N GLY A 48 7.56 8.29 -1.63
CA GLY A 48 6.15 8.06 -1.97
C GLY A 48 6.02 7.36 -3.31
N CYS A 49 5.22 6.30 -3.38
CA CYS A 49 4.86 5.61 -4.62
C CYS A 49 3.44 6.01 -5.03
N VAL A 50 3.24 6.25 -6.32
CA VAL A 50 1.96 6.62 -6.92
C VAL A 50 1.32 5.40 -7.58
N GLU A 51 0.06 5.15 -7.27
CA GLU A 51 -0.74 4.07 -7.86
C GLU A 51 -2.01 4.64 -8.49
N ALA A 52 -2.45 4.13 -9.65
CA ALA A 52 -3.85 4.30 -10.03
C ALA A 52 -4.69 3.24 -9.33
N GLN A 53 -5.63 3.71 -8.54
CA GLN A 53 -6.79 2.92 -8.19
C GLN A 53 -7.73 3.05 -9.38
N GLY A 54 -8.30 1.96 -9.90
CA GLY A 54 -9.19 1.92 -11.08
C GLY A 54 -10.51 2.71 -10.96
N ARG A 55 -10.50 3.79 -10.16
CA ARG A 55 -11.57 4.73 -9.82
C ARG A 55 -11.23 6.17 -10.28
N GLY A 56 -10.24 6.33 -11.16
CA GLY A 56 -9.92 7.58 -11.85
C GLY A 56 -9.09 8.61 -11.09
N SER A 57 -8.77 8.40 -9.81
CA SER A 57 -7.81 9.24 -9.06
C SER A 57 -6.52 8.47 -8.80
N LEU A 58 -5.39 9.17 -8.92
CA LEU A 58 -4.12 8.68 -8.42
C LEU A 58 -4.14 8.65 -6.88
N HIS A 59 -3.36 7.74 -6.32
CA HIS A 59 -3.19 7.50 -4.89
C HIS A 59 -1.70 7.48 -4.55
N CYS A 60 -1.31 7.88 -3.34
CA CYS A 60 0.08 7.88 -2.90
C CYS A 60 0.25 7.09 -1.61
N HIS A 61 1.12 6.08 -1.62
CA HIS A 61 1.64 5.44 -0.41
C HIS A 61 2.98 6.06 -0.08
N MET A 62 3.15 6.62 1.13
CA MET A 62 4.37 7.37 1.49
C MET A 62 4.97 6.91 2.82
N LEU A 63 6.28 6.69 2.81
CA LEU A 63 7.12 6.55 3.99
C LEU A 63 7.77 7.89 4.30
N VAL A 64 7.72 8.28 5.57
CA VAL A 64 8.30 9.53 6.07
C VAL A 64 9.20 9.22 7.26
N TRP A 65 10.47 9.59 7.18
CA TRP A 65 11.44 9.45 8.25
C TRP A 65 11.64 10.78 8.95
N ILE A 66 11.43 10.81 10.26
CA ILE A 66 11.60 11.99 11.11
C ILE A 66 13.02 12.01 11.69
N GLU A 67 13.62 13.19 11.79
CA GLU A 67 14.91 13.41 12.43
C GLU A 67 14.85 12.96 13.90
N GLY A 68 15.83 12.18 14.33
CA GLY A 68 15.81 11.54 15.65
C GLY A 68 14.88 10.34 15.76
N GLY A 69 14.22 9.93 14.67
CA GLY A 69 13.51 8.65 14.58
C GLY A 69 14.49 7.50 14.76
N LEU A 70 14.45 6.88 15.93
CA LEU A 70 15.29 5.74 16.28
C LEU A 70 14.89 4.51 15.48
N ASN A 71 15.82 3.56 15.33
CA ASN A 71 15.51 2.26 14.77
C ASN A 71 14.44 1.58 15.65
N PRO A 72 13.45 0.86 15.09
CA PRO A 72 12.48 0.11 15.87
C PRO A 72 13.06 -0.77 16.99
N ASN A 73 14.23 -1.38 16.77
CA ASN A 73 14.93 -2.17 17.79
C ASN A 73 15.47 -1.29 18.92
N GLU A 74 15.98 -0.09 18.61
CA GLU A 74 16.46 0.88 19.61
C GLU A 74 15.29 1.47 20.40
N ILE A 75 14.15 1.74 19.75
CA ILE A 75 12.92 2.16 20.43
C ILE A 75 12.51 1.09 21.44
N ARG A 76 12.44 -0.16 20.99
CA ARG A 76 12.13 -1.31 21.85
C ARG A 76 13.11 -1.43 23.01
N GLU A 77 14.41 -1.39 22.74
CA GLU A 77 15.44 -1.49 23.78
C GLU A 77 15.32 -0.38 24.82
N ARG A 78 15.09 0.87 24.41
CA ARG A 78 14.86 1.98 25.33
C ARG A 78 13.60 1.81 26.16
N ILE A 79 12.50 1.38 25.53
CA ILE A 79 11.25 1.11 26.25
C ILE A 79 11.43 0.00 27.28
N THR A 80 12.10 -1.10 26.93
CA THR A 80 12.30 -2.23 27.84
C THR A 80 13.31 -1.90 28.94
N SER A 81 14.35 -1.09 28.66
CA SER A 81 15.38 -0.72 29.63
C SER A 81 14.95 0.40 30.58
N GLU A 82 14.29 1.45 30.07
CA GLU A 82 13.83 2.60 30.86
C GLU A 82 12.41 2.41 31.43
N GLY A 83 11.63 1.47 30.88
CA GLY A 83 10.25 1.22 31.28
C GLY A 83 9.34 2.44 31.04
N GLN A 84 8.55 2.80 32.04
CA GLN A 84 7.81 4.08 32.09
C GLN A 84 8.77 5.23 32.44
N GLY A 85 9.69 5.52 31.52
CA GLY A 85 10.64 6.63 31.61
C GLY A 85 10.22 7.83 30.76
N GLU A 86 11.00 8.92 30.85
CA GLU A 86 10.78 10.16 30.11
C GLU A 86 10.68 9.93 28.59
N PHE A 87 11.52 9.04 28.04
CA PHE A 87 11.48 8.70 26.62
C PHE A 87 10.12 8.13 26.20
N THR A 88 9.64 7.13 26.94
CA THR A 88 8.38 6.44 26.65
C THR A 88 7.21 7.41 26.74
N GLU A 89 7.11 8.19 27.82
CA GLU A 89 6.05 9.20 27.98
C GLU A 89 6.03 10.22 26.84
N ARG A 90 7.20 10.70 26.43
CA ARG A 90 7.32 11.67 25.32
C ARG A 90 6.96 11.05 23.97
N LEU A 91 7.32 9.79 23.73
CA LEU A 91 6.95 9.07 22.52
C LEU A 91 5.44 8.85 22.46
N LEU A 92 4.82 8.39 23.55
CA LEU A 92 3.37 8.19 23.62
C LEU A 92 2.62 9.50 23.38
N LYS A 93 3.03 10.58 24.06
CA LYS A 93 2.45 11.91 23.88
C LYS A 93 2.58 12.41 22.44
N TYR A 94 3.72 12.18 21.81
CA TYR A 94 3.92 12.53 20.40
C TYR A 94 2.95 11.74 19.50
N LEU A 95 2.86 10.42 19.66
CA LEU A 95 1.99 9.57 18.85
C LEU A 95 0.50 9.93 19.01
N ASP A 96 0.05 10.18 20.23
CA ASP A 96 -1.33 10.58 20.52
C ASP A 96 -1.68 11.99 19.98
N ASP A 97 -0.70 12.87 19.79
CA ASP A 97 -0.87 14.20 19.20
C ASP A 97 -0.98 14.13 17.66
N ILE A 98 -0.21 13.24 17.02
CA ILE A 98 -0.15 13.15 15.55
C ILE A 98 -1.13 12.15 14.94
N ILE A 99 -1.56 11.12 15.68
CA ILE A 99 -2.44 10.05 15.19
C ILE A 99 -3.72 10.03 16.02
N VAL A 100 -4.85 10.23 15.33
CA VAL A 100 -6.17 10.29 15.92
C VAL A 100 -7.07 9.25 15.24
N THR A 101 -7.94 8.63 16.04
CA THR A 101 -8.91 7.62 15.59
C THR A 101 -10.30 7.91 16.18
N ASP A 102 -10.55 9.15 16.58
CA ASP A 102 -11.82 9.61 17.12
C ASP A 102 -12.54 10.50 16.12
N LEU A 103 -13.79 10.80 16.46
CA LEU A 103 -14.53 11.84 15.79
C LEU A 103 -14.65 13.04 16.74
N PRO A 104 -14.41 14.27 16.27
CA PRO A 104 -14.59 15.47 17.08
C PRO A 104 -15.96 15.50 17.78
N ALA A 105 -15.98 15.90 19.06
CA ALA A 105 -17.18 15.96 19.91
C ALA A 105 -18.05 17.19 19.61
N VAL A 106 -18.34 17.42 18.33
CA VAL A 106 -19.21 18.50 17.86
C VAL A 106 -20.25 17.94 16.91
N GLU A 107 -21.50 18.42 17.05
CA GLU A 107 -22.56 17.99 16.16
C GLU A 107 -22.29 18.42 14.71
N PRO A 108 -22.47 17.54 13.72
CA PRO A 108 -22.41 17.91 12.32
C PRO A 108 -23.54 18.93 12.08
N GLY A 109 -23.16 20.17 11.75
CA GLY A 109 -24.11 21.28 11.61
C GLY A 109 -25.07 21.14 10.42
N ALA A 110 -25.27 22.20 9.64
CA ALA A 110 -26.18 22.15 8.50
C ALA A 110 -25.82 21.04 7.49
N LYS A 111 -26.85 20.45 6.86
CA LYS A 111 -26.67 19.53 5.73
C LYS A 111 -26.02 20.30 4.57
N LEU A 112 -24.78 19.96 4.29
CA LEU A 112 -23.94 20.55 3.24
C LEU A 112 -23.50 19.43 2.28
N PRO A 113 -23.07 19.76 1.05
CA PRO A 113 -22.48 18.80 0.12
C PRO A 113 -21.29 18.05 0.72
N HIS A 114 -20.90 16.93 0.11
CA HIS A 114 -19.76 16.12 0.55
C HIS A 114 -18.54 17.01 0.87
N PRO A 115 -17.90 16.88 2.05
CA PRO A 115 -16.89 17.83 2.49
C PRO A 115 -15.68 17.92 1.55
N CYS A 116 -15.34 16.84 0.84
CA CYS A 116 -14.27 16.85 -0.19
C CYS A 116 -14.54 17.79 -1.38
N LEU A 117 -15.80 18.15 -1.63
CA LEU A 117 -16.19 19.09 -2.68
C LEU A 117 -16.12 20.56 -2.23
N LEU A 118 -15.91 20.78 -0.93
CA LEU A 118 -15.87 22.10 -0.32
C LEU A 118 -14.42 22.56 -0.14
N ARG A 119 -14.21 23.87 -0.18
CA ARG A 119 -12.93 24.47 0.19
C ARG A 119 -12.73 24.40 1.71
N HIS A 120 -11.47 24.43 2.14
CA HIS A 120 -11.12 24.55 3.55
C HIS A 120 -11.79 25.76 4.20
N VAL A 121 -12.16 25.60 5.48
CA VAL A 121 -12.80 26.65 6.29
C VAL A 121 -11.86 27.83 6.45
N ARG A 122 -12.20 28.97 5.83
CA ARG A 122 -11.46 30.23 5.99
C ARG A 122 -12.04 31.07 7.14
N ARG A 123 -11.15 31.78 7.84
CA ARG A 123 -11.53 32.77 8.86
C ARG A 123 -12.20 33.97 8.19
N ARG A 124 -13.29 34.46 8.76
CA ARG A 124 -13.98 35.66 8.26
C ARG A 124 -13.41 36.92 8.92
N GLU A 125 -13.49 38.03 8.20
CA GLU A 125 -13.17 39.37 8.71
C GLU A 125 -14.13 39.66 9.88
N ASN A 126 -13.61 39.86 11.10
CA ASN A 126 -14.35 40.05 12.37
C ASN A 126 -14.93 38.80 13.06
N GLU A 127 -14.48 37.60 12.70
CA GLU A 127 -14.87 36.39 13.42
C GLU A 127 -14.03 36.16 14.69
N SER A 128 -14.70 35.83 15.79
CA SER A 128 -14.05 35.41 17.04
C SER A 128 -13.33 34.07 16.88
N ASP A 129 -12.27 33.85 17.65
CA ASP A 129 -11.52 32.59 17.62
C ASP A 129 -12.42 31.39 17.92
N ALA A 130 -13.29 31.50 18.92
CA ALA A 130 -14.24 30.44 19.28
C ALA A 130 -15.18 30.06 18.11
N SER A 131 -15.68 31.05 17.37
CA SER A 131 -16.56 30.80 16.23
C SER A 131 -15.81 30.13 15.08
N PHE A 132 -14.59 30.61 14.78
CA PHE A 132 -13.74 30.03 13.75
C PHE A 132 -13.34 28.58 14.08
N CYS A 133 -12.87 28.33 15.31
CA CYS A 133 -12.52 26.99 15.78
C CYS A 133 -13.72 26.04 15.72
N GLY A 134 -14.89 26.48 16.20
CA GLY A 134 -16.11 25.66 16.13
C GLY A 134 -16.54 25.33 14.70
N ARG A 135 -16.31 26.21 13.71
CA ARG A 135 -16.54 25.89 12.29
C ARG A 135 -15.53 24.90 11.75
N ARG A 136 -14.25 25.03 12.12
CA ARG A 136 -13.18 24.10 11.72
C ARG A 136 -13.44 22.69 12.27
N GLU A 137 -13.79 22.57 13.54
CA GLU A 137 -14.10 21.29 14.17
C GLU A 137 -15.32 20.63 13.53
N ARG A 138 -16.38 21.38 13.22
CA ARG A 138 -17.54 20.83 12.50
C ARG A 138 -17.21 20.37 11.08
N ASP A 139 -16.33 21.08 10.38
CA ASP A 139 -15.85 20.64 9.06
C ASP A 139 -14.99 19.37 9.17
N LEU A 140 -14.09 19.32 10.14
CA LEU A 140 -13.28 18.14 10.43
C LEU A 140 -14.16 16.94 10.80
N ARG A 141 -15.16 17.12 11.67
CA ARG A 141 -16.14 16.08 12.02
C ARG A 141 -16.76 15.47 10.77
N ARG A 142 -17.24 16.32 9.86
CA ARG A 142 -17.86 15.88 8.60
C ARG A 142 -16.86 15.16 7.69
N LEU A 143 -15.62 15.63 7.61
CA LEU A 143 -14.56 14.94 6.87
C LEU A 143 -14.31 13.54 7.43
N VAL A 144 -14.15 13.41 8.74
CA VAL A 144 -13.92 12.11 9.40
C VAL A 144 -15.09 11.17 9.14
N GLU A 145 -16.33 11.61 9.35
CA GLU A 145 -17.54 10.82 9.08
C GLU A 145 -17.63 10.31 7.65
N LYS A 146 -17.23 11.15 6.67
CA LYS A 146 -17.41 10.83 5.25
C LYS A 146 -16.21 10.16 4.60
N THR A 147 -15.02 10.27 5.19
CA THR A 147 -13.77 9.79 4.56
C THR A 147 -12.94 8.86 5.42
N GLN A 148 -13.16 8.79 6.73
CA GLN A 148 -12.36 7.97 7.65
C GLN A 148 -13.16 6.87 8.34
N VAL A 149 -14.48 7.03 8.47
CA VAL A 149 -15.33 5.95 9.00
C VAL A 149 -15.48 4.87 7.95
N HIS A 150 -14.96 3.69 8.28
CA HIS A 150 -15.02 2.51 7.45
C HIS A 150 -16.45 1.96 7.38
N THR A 151 -16.86 1.59 6.18
CA THR A 151 -18.09 0.81 5.94
C THR A 151 -17.66 -0.50 5.30
N HIS A 152 -17.97 -1.62 5.94
CA HIS A 152 -17.59 -2.91 5.41
C HIS A 152 -18.22 -3.16 4.03
N SER A 153 -17.43 -3.71 3.13
CA SER A 153 -17.82 -4.09 1.78
C SER A 153 -17.25 -5.47 1.45
N PHE A 154 -17.56 -6.01 0.26
CA PHE A 154 -17.00 -7.27 -0.20
C PHE A 154 -15.46 -7.33 -0.07
N THR A 155 -14.77 -6.23 -0.37
CA THR A 155 -13.30 -6.13 -0.25
C THR A 155 -12.76 -6.41 1.14
N CYS A 156 -13.56 -6.18 2.19
CA CYS A 156 -13.18 -6.42 3.58
C CYS A 156 -13.07 -7.91 3.88
N TYR A 157 -13.85 -8.73 3.17
CA TYR A 157 -13.96 -10.16 3.39
C TYR A 157 -13.38 -10.96 2.22
N LYS A 158 -12.56 -10.32 1.39
CA LYS A 158 -11.93 -10.91 0.20
C LYS A 158 -11.21 -12.24 0.50
N TYR A 159 -10.55 -12.33 1.66
CA TYR A 159 -9.80 -13.53 2.07
C TYR A 159 -10.60 -14.45 3.01
N TRP A 160 -11.88 -14.18 3.23
CA TRP A 160 -12.72 -15.01 4.07
C TRP A 160 -13.09 -16.28 3.31
N LYS A 161 -12.59 -17.43 3.78
CA LYS A 161 -12.75 -18.74 3.13
C LYS A 161 -14.12 -19.40 3.39
N GLY A 162 -15.05 -18.70 4.04
CA GLY A 162 -16.38 -19.23 4.37
C GLY A 162 -16.39 -20.20 5.57
N GLY A 163 -17.53 -20.88 5.74
CA GLY A 163 -17.72 -21.92 6.77
C GLY A 163 -17.87 -21.37 8.19
N HIS A 164 -17.18 -21.99 9.15
CA HIS A 164 -17.22 -21.65 10.58
C HIS A 164 -16.27 -20.52 10.98
N THR A 165 -15.46 -20.01 10.04
CA THR A 165 -14.52 -18.92 10.34
C THR A 165 -15.27 -17.60 10.49
N PRO A 166 -15.03 -16.80 11.54
CA PRO A 166 -15.68 -15.52 11.71
C PRO A 166 -15.30 -14.57 10.56
N LYS A 167 -16.27 -13.78 10.09
CA LYS A 167 -16.02 -12.70 9.13
C LYS A 167 -15.23 -11.59 9.81
N THR A 168 -13.91 -11.61 9.65
CA THR A 168 -13.02 -10.53 10.11
C THR A 168 -12.73 -9.57 8.96
N CYS A 169 -12.70 -8.28 9.27
CA CYS A 169 -12.30 -7.28 8.28
C CYS A 169 -10.81 -7.41 8.01
N ARG A 170 -10.42 -7.53 6.73
CA ARG A 170 -9.01 -7.55 6.30
C ARG A 170 -8.19 -6.38 6.84
N PHE A 171 -8.82 -5.22 7.07
CA PHE A 171 -8.18 -4.01 7.58
C PHE A 171 -8.13 -3.94 9.11
N ASP A 172 -8.62 -4.97 9.81
CA ASP A 172 -8.74 -5.03 11.27
C ASP A 172 -9.61 -3.90 11.88
N LEU A 173 -10.57 -3.41 11.09
CA LEU A 173 -11.53 -2.38 11.51
C LEU A 173 -12.83 -3.05 11.97
N ASP A 174 -13.11 -2.94 13.27
CA ASP A 174 -14.28 -3.50 13.94
C ASP A 174 -14.73 -2.55 15.04
N GLU A 175 -16.04 -2.41 15.27
CA GLU A 175 -16.57 -1.52 16.32
C GLU A 175 -16.05 -1.85 17.73
N LYS A 176 -15.70 -3.12 17.97
CA LYS A 176 -15.16 -3.63 19.23
C LYS A 176 -13.66 -3.39 19.38
N ASN A 177 -12.95 -3.04 18.31
CA ASN A 177 -11.52 -2.75 18.34
C ASN A 177 -11.29 -1.35 18.95
N VAL A 178 -11.48 -1.24 20.27
CA VAL A 178 -11.39 0.03 21.00
C VAL A 178 -10.32 -0.07 22.09
N ARG A 179 -9.46 0.94 22.14
CA ARG A 179 -8.40 1.12 23.13
C ARG A 179 -8.39 2.58 23.59
N PRO A 180 -8.60 2.88 24.88
CA PRO A 180 -8.73 4.26 25.36
C PRO A 180 -7.40 5.02 25.36
N GLU A 181 -6.28 4.32 25.48
CA GLU A 181 -4.95 4.89 25.64
C GLU A 181 -3.94 4.15 24.77
N THR A 182 -2.86 4.83 24.40
CA THR A 182 -1.71 4.18 23.78
C THR A 182 -0.91 3.50 24.89
N VAL A 183 -0.68 2.21 24.74
CA VAL A 183 0.05 1.39 25.72
C VAL A 183 1.27 0.76 25.08
N PHE A 184 2.25 0.43 25.90
CA PHE A 184 3.34 -0.45 25.49
C PHE A 184 3.35 -1.71 26.35
N ASP A 185 3.80 -2.80 25.77
CA ASP A 185 4.08 -4.02 26.50
C ASP A 185 5.51 -3.93 27.09
N PRO A 186 5.68 -3.98 28.42
CA PRO A 186 6.99 -3.85 29.05
C PRO A 186 7.93 -5.03 28.78
N VAL A 187 7.39 -6.19 28.39
CA VAL A 187 8.17 -7.40 28.11
C VAL A 187 8.62 -7.43 26.65
N THR A 188 7.70 -7.19 25.73
CA THR A 188 8.00 -7.24 24.29
C THR A 188 8.46 -5.90 23.72
N GLY A 189 8.18 -4.79 24.42
CA GLY A 189 8.38 -3.42 23.98
C GLY A 189 7.51 -3.01 22.79
N GLU A 190 6.45 -3.77 22.50
CA GLU A 190 5.50 -3.45 21.43
C GLU A 190 4.58 -2.29 21.85
N ILE A 191 4.41 -1.32 20.96
CA ILE A 191 3.50 -0.18 21.17
C ILE A 191 2.17 -0.49 20.48
N THR A 192 1.09 -0.38 21.25
CA THR A 192 -0.28 -0.49 20.76
C THR A 192 -0.96 0.87 20.85
N LEU A 193 -1.27 1.47 19.70
CA LEU A 193 -1.88 2.80 19.62
C LEU A 193 -3.30 2.84 20.17
N ARG A 194 -3.63 3.98 20.79
CA ARG A 194 -4.98 4.39 21.15
C ARG A 194 -5.91 4.25 19.95
N GLN A 195 -7.07 3.64 20.16
CA GLN A 195 -8.11 3.45 19.15
C GLN A 195 -9.47 3.78 19.77
N VAL A 196 -9.90 5.04 19.72
CA VAL A 196 -11.16 5.48 20.36
C VAL A 196 -12.41 4.94 19.65
N LYS A 197 -12.37 4.84 18.32
CA LYS A 197 -13.46 4.30 17.51
C LYS A 197 -12.89 3.28 16.54
N GLY A 198 -13.20 2.00 16.73
CA GLY A 198 -12.57 0.91 15.98
C GLY A 198 -12.88 0.85 14.48
N LEU A 199 -13.89 1.59 14.00
CA LEU A 199 -14.18 1.76 12.57
C LEU A 199 -13.52 3.00 11.93
N VAL A 200 -12.80 3.82 12.69
CA VAL A 200 -12.16 5.03 12.16
C VAL A 200 -10.72 4.71 11.80
N ASN A 201 -10.37 4.93 10.52
CA ASN A 201 -8.97 4.86 10.09
C ASN A 201 -8.13 5.87 10.89
N PRO A 202 -6.93 5.49 11.33
CA PRO A 202 -5.97 6.44 11.89
C PRO A 202 -5.69 7.60 10.94
N TYR A 203 -5.85 8.84 11.40
CA TYR A 203 -5.63 10.04 10.60
C TYR A 203 -4.92 11.12 11.41
N ASN A 204 -4.32 12.09 10.71
CA ASN A 204 -3.89 13.34 11.34
C ASN A 204 -4.92 14.44 11.04
N PRO A 205 -5.49 15.14 12.04
CA PRO A 205 -6.51 16.16 11.85
C PRO A 205 -6.14 17.27 10.86
N THR A 206 -4.88 17.70 10.89
CA THR A 206 -4.37 18.77 10.02
C THR A 206 -4.19 18.28 8.59
N ILE A 207 -3.61 17.09 8.39
CA ILE A 207 -3.50 16.46 7.06
C ILE A 207 -4.87 16.28 6.45
N LEU A 208 -5.81 15.68 7.20
CA LEU A 208 -7.16 15.41 6.71
C LEU A 208 -7.89 16.70 6.33
N SER A 209 -7.76 17.75 7.15
CA SER A 209 -8.37 19.05 6.87
C SER A 209 -7.84 19.73 5.60
N ALA A 210 -6.57 19.47 5.26
CA ALA A 210 -5.87 20.05 4.12
C ALA A 210 -6.09 19.24 2.83
N LEU A 211 -5.91 17.92 2.89
CA LEU A 211 -6.04 17.02 1.74
C LEU A 211 -7.50 16.69 1.44
N ARG A 212 -8.35 16.67 2.47
CA ARG A 212 -9.79 16.39 2.37
C ARG A 212 -10.09 15.09 1.63
N CYS A 213 -9.31 14.05 1.86
CA CYS A 213 -9.50 12.72 1.29
C CYS A 213 -9.28 11.65 2.35
N ASN A 214 -9.68 10.41 2.06
CA ASN A 214 -9.32 9.26 2.90
C ASN A 214 -7.79 9.19 3.06
N MET A 215 -7.34 8.80 4.25
CA MET A 215 -5.93 8.59 4.56
C MET A 215 -5.80 7.54 5.66
N ASP A 216 -4.63 6.94 5.78
CA ASP A 216 -4.30 5.97 6.84
C ASP A 216 -2.86 6.23 7.28
N ILE A 217 -2.67 6.80 8.46
CA ILE A 217 -1.34 7.09 9.01
C ILE A 217 -0.95 6.05 10.05
N LYS A 218 0.20 5.40 9.87
CA LYS A 218 0.69 4.37 10.79
C LYS A 218 2.09 4.70 11.29
N PHE A 219 2.30 4.50 12.59
CA PHE A 219 3.61 4.57 13.20
C PHE A 219 4.32 3.22 13.09
N ILE A 220 5.58 3.24 12.66
CA ILE A 220 6.40 2.04 12.43
C ILE A 220 7.41 1.91 13.54
N GLY A 221 6.95 1.35 14.67
CA GLY A 221 7.72 1.25 15.91
C GLY A 221 8.38 -0.10 16.18
N SER A 222 8.05 -1.16 15.43
CA SER A 222 8.60 -2.50 15.62
C SER A 222 9.30 -3.03 14.37
N GLY A 223 10.28 -3.93 14.56
CA GLY A 223 10.97 -4.59 13.45
C GLY A 223 10.00 -5.41 12.57
N THR A 224 9.00 -6.04 13.19
CA THR A 224 7.93 -6.77 12.49
C THR A 224 7.08 -5.84 11.64
N SER A 225 6.63 -4.71 12.20
CA SER A 225 5.87 -3.69 11.46
C SER A 225 6.70 -3.07 10.34
N ALA A 226 8.00 -2.81 10.57
CA ALA A 226 8.90 -2.31 9.54
C ALA A 226 9.05 -3.29 8.39
N LYS A 227 9.28 -4.58 8.69
CA LYS A 227 9.36 -5.64 7.68
C LYS A 227 8.04 -5.76 6.89
N ALA A 228 6.91 -5.82 7.59
CA ALA A 228 5.58 -5.90 6.96
C ALA A 228 5.30 -4.70 6.03
N ILE A 229 5.65 -3.49 6.46
CA ILE A 229 5.51 -2.27 5.64
C ILE A 229 6.46 -2.28 4.44
N LEU A 230 7.69 -2.76 4.60
CA LEU A 230 8.61 -2.89 3.48
C LEU A 230 8.05 -3.85 2.42
N TYR A 231 7.50 -5.00 2.82
CA TYR A 231 6.80 -5.89 1.87
C TYR A 231 5.58 -5.20 1.26
N TYR A 232 4.72 -4.61 2.08
CA TYR A 232 3.53 -3.91 1.61
C TYR A 232 3.87 -2.84 0.57
N VAL A 233 4.78 -1.91 0.87
CA VAL A 233 5.21 -0.85 -0.06
C VAL A 233 5.92 -1.44 -1.27
N SER A 234 6.74 -2.49 -1.10
CA SER A 234 7.35 -3.19 -2.22
C SER A 234 6.30 -3.76 -3.14
N ASP A 235 5.24 -4.40 -2.63
CA ASP A 235 4.14 -4.94 -3.43
C ASP A 235 3.40 -3.86 -4.22
N TYR A 236 3.30 -2.62 -3.72
CA TYR A 236 2.74 -1.51 -4.50
C TYR A 236 3.70 -1.02 -5.58
N ILE A 237 5.01 -0.97 -5.29
CA ILE A 237 6.05 -0.56 -6.25
C ILE A 237 6.17 -1.61 -7.36
N THR A 238 6.14 -2.89 -7.00
CA THR A 238 6.32 -4.03 -7.92
C THR A 238 5.01 -4.57 -8.45
N LYS A 239 3.88 -3.94 -8.11
CA LYS A 239 2.54 -4.41 -8.46
C LYS A 239 2.47 -4.68 -9.96
N SER A 240 2.35 -5.96 -10.32
CA SER A 240 2.25 -6.34 -11.72
C SER A 240 1.02 -5.67 -12.32
N GLN A 241 1.23 -4.89 -13.37
CA GLN A 241 0.16 -4.26 -14.13
C GLN A 241 -0.63 -5.28 -14.96
N LEU A 242 -0.13 -6.53 -15.06
CA LEU A 242 -0.76 -7.60 -15.82
C LEU A 242 -1.02 -8.81 -14.92
N LYS A 243 -2.30 -9.22 -14.82
CA LYS A 243 -2.68 -10.45 -14.11
C LYS A 243 -2.09 -11.68 -14.83
N ALA A 244 -1.68 -12.69 -14.07
CA ALA A 244 -1.04 -13.89 -14.61
C ALA A 244 -1.90 -14.59 -15.69
N HIS A 245 -3.21 -14.73 -15.51
CA HIS A 245 -4.08 -15.36 -16.53
C HIS A 245 -4.16 -14.55 -17.83
N VAL A 246 -4.11 -13.21 -17.76
CA VAL A 246 -4.05 -12.36 -18.96
C VAL A 246 -2.70 -12.51 -19.64
N ALA A 247 -1.62 -12.58 -18.86
CA ALA A 247 -0.29 -12.90 -19.38
C ALA A 247 -0.26 -14.26 -20.08
N PHE A 248 -0.84 -15.31 -19.47
CA PHE A 248 -0.92 -16.64 -20.08
C PHE A 248 -1.77 -16.66 -21.34
N GLY A 249 -2.92 -15.98 -21.36
CA GLY A 249 -3.73 -15.83 -22.58
C GLY A 249 -2.97 -15.10 -23.70
N ALA A 250 -2.22 -14.04 -23.35
CA ALA A 250 -1.36 -13.32 -24.29
C ALA A 250 -0.22 -14.20 -24.82
N LEU A 251 0.39 -15.04 -23.96
CA LEU A 251 1.43 -16.00 -24.33
C LEU A 251 0.88 -17.07 -25.27
N ASP A 252 -0.27 -17.67 -24.96
CA ASP A 252 -0.91 -18.68 -25.81
C ASP A 252 -1.25 -18.10 -27.19
N ALA A 253 -1.87 -16.92 -27.24
CA ALA A 253 -2.13 -16.21 -28.49
C ALA A 253 -0.85 -15.89 -29.29
N ALA A 254 0.24 -15.51 -28.60
CA ALA A 254 1.53 -15.27 -29.24
C ALA A 254 2.13 -16.55 -29.86
N VAL A 255 2.05 -17.68 -29.14
CA VAL A 255 2.52 -19.00 -29.58
C VAL A 255 1.72 -19.49 -30.79
N GLN A 256 0.37 -19.43 -30.73
CA GLN A 256 -0.49 -19.85 -31.84
C GLN A 256 -0.19 -19.07 -33.14
N ARG A 257 0.12 -17.77 -33.03
CA ARG A 257 0.44 -16.92 -34.18
C ARG A 257 1.84 -17.14 -34.78
N LEU A 258 2.76 -17.86 -34.11
CA LEU A 258 4.10 -18.14 -34.64
C LEU A 258 4.11 -19.19 -35.76
N GLY A 259 3.02 -19.93 -35.93
CA GLY A 259 2.89 -20.97 -36.95
C GLY A 259 3.91 -22.11 -36.79
N SER A 260 3.92 -23.04 -37.73
CA SER A 260 4.84 -24.19 -37.71
C SER A 260 6.29 -23.78 -37.97
N TYR A 261 7.22 -24.38 -37.24
CA TYR A 261 8.66 -24.18 -37.45
C TYR A 261 9.09 -24.74 -38.81
N SER A 262 9.93 -23.99 -39.54
CA SER A 262 10.56 -24.44 -40.77
C SER A 262 12.07 -24.23 -40.72
N VAL A 263 12.81 -25.33 -40.72
CA VAL A 263 14.28 -25.39 -40.68
C VAL A 263 14.93 -24.67 -41.88
N GLN A 264 14.19 -24.49 -42.98
CA GLN A 264 14.70 -23.85 -44.20
C GLN A 264 14.67 -22.32 -44.16
N HIS A 265 13.90 -21.72 -43.25
CA HIS A 265 13.63 -20.27 -43.26
C HIS A 265 13.94 -19.55 -41.95
N GLU A 266 14.17 -20.26 -40.85
CA GLU A 266 14.56 -19.63 -39.58
C GLU A 266 15.46 -20.53 -38.72
N THR A 267 16.40 -19.92 -38.01
CA THR A 267 17.14 -20.61 -36.95
C THR A 267 16.33 -20.67 -35.66
N ILE A 268 16.67 -21.62 -34.77
CA ILE A 268 16.05 -21.75 -33.44
C ILE A 268 16.21 -20.47 -32.62
N ALA A 269 17.37 -19.80 -32.72
CA ALA A 269 17.63 -18.54 -32.02
C ALA A 269 16.74 -17.40 -32.52
N GLU A 270 16.54 -17.28 -33.84
CA GLU A 270 15.65 -16.28 -34.44
C GLU A 270 14.18 -16.54 -34.11
N ARG A 271 13.77 -17.82 -34.11
CA ARG A 271 12.44 -18.23 -33.66
C ARG A 271 12.22 -17.87 -32.19
N GLY A 272 13.19 -18.18 -31.33
CA GLY A 272 13.15 -17.85 -29.90
C GLY A 272 13.04 -16.35 -29.66
N LYS A 273 13.84 -15.54 -30.37
CA LYS A 273 13.76 -14.08 -30.30
C LYS A 273 12.39 -13.54 -30.77
N ARG A 274 11.85 -14.08 -31.87
CA ARG A 274 10.51 -13.71 -32.36
C ARG A 274 9.40 -14.11 -31.38
N LEU A 275 9.51 -15.27 -30.76
CA LEU A 275 8.59 -15.72 -29.71
C LEU A 275 8.60 -14.74 -28.53
N LEU A 276 9.77 -14.49 -27.95
CA LEU A 276 9.92 -13.56 -26.83
C LEU A 276 9.40 -12.17 -27.15
N ASN A 277 9.74 -11.62 -28.32
CA ASN A 277 9.24 -10.31 -28.75
C ASN A 277 7.72 -10.29 -28.89
N ARG A 278 7.11 -11.32 -29.49
CA ARG A 278 5.65 -11.39 -29.64
C ARG A 278 4.93 -11.55 -28.32
N CYS A 279 5.46 -12.39 -27.43
CA CYS A 279 4.98 -12.53 -26.07
C CYS A 279 5.01 -11.16 -25.37
N ALA A 280 6.16 -10.47 -25.41
CA ALA A 280 6.31 -9.15 -24.81
C ALA A 280 5.33 -8.12 -25.39
N TYR A 281 5.23 -8.00 -26.73
CA TYR A 281 4.31 -7.04 -27.35
C TYR A 281 2.84 -7.37 -27.11
N THR A 282 2.48 -8.65 -27.08
CA THR A 282 1.10 -9.07 -26.80
C THR A 282 0.75 -8.77 -25.35
N MET A 283 1.64 -9.10 -24.41
CA MET A 283 1.49 -8.74 -22.99
C MET A 283 1.34 -7.23 -22.80
N LEU A 284 2.19 -6.43 -23.45
CA LEU A 284 2.10 -4.96 -23.40
C LEU A 284 0.79 -4.44 -24.02
N SER A 285 0.29 -5.05 -25.10
CA SER A 285 -0.95 -4.63 -25.76
C SER A 285 -2.21 -4.92 -24.93
N HIS A 286 -2.15 -5.90 -24.02
CA HIS A 286 -3.22 -6.24 -23.09
C HIS A 286 -3.08 -5.55 -21.73
N GLN A 287 -2.04 -4.72 -21.55
CA GLN A 287 -1.87 -3.95 -20.34
C GLN A 287 -2.75 -2.70 -20.40
N GLU A 288 -3.75 -2.66 -19.54
CA GLU A 288 -4.57 -1.46 -19.35
C GLU A 288 -3.90 -0.51 -18.36
N LEU A 289 -3.82 0.77 -18.72
CA LEU A 289 -3.29 1.83 -17.88
C LEU A 289 -4.35 2.89 -17.65
N SER A 290 -4.39 3.46 -16.44
CA SER A 290 -5.25 4.60 -16.15
C SER A 290 -4.85 5.80 -17.01
N ALA A 291 -5.84 6.51 -17.57
CA ALA A 291 -5.59 7.73 -18.32
C ALA A 291 -4.79 8.77 -17.51
N GLN A 292 -5.04 8.87 -16.20
CA GLN A 292 -4.32 9.77 -15.30
C GLN A 292 -2.86 9.33 -15.07
N GLN A 293 -2.56 8.03 -15.02
CA GLN A 293 -1.18 7.53 -14.98
C GLN A 293 -0.43 7.91 -16.25
N VAL A 294 -1.03 7.64 -17.41
CA VAL A 294 -0.44 7.99 -18.70
C VAL A 294 -0.20 9.50 -18.78
N ALA A 295 -1.18 10.31 -18.36
CA ALA A 295 -1.03 11.76 -18.33
C ALA A 295 0.10 12.21 -17.38
N ALA A 296 0.20 11.65 -16.17
CA ALA A 296 1.28 11.97 -15.23
C ALA A 296 2.67 11.67 -15.80
N TYR A 297 2.81 10.54 -16.50
CA TYR A 297 4.04 10.17 -17.19
C TYR A 297 4.36 11.11 -18.36
N LEU A 298 3.38 11.43 -19.21
CA LEU A 298 3.56 12.36 -20.34
C LEU A 298 3.90 13.79 -19.88
N MET A 299 3.38 14.20 -18.73
CA MET A 299 3.67 15.50 -18.11
C MET A 299 5.00 15.52 -17.34
N GLY A 300 5.69 14.38 -17.22
CA GLY A 300 6.97 14.27 -16.51
C GLY A 300 6.86 14.28 -14.98
N TYR A 301 5.68 14.03 -14.42
CA TYR A 301 5.50 13.89 -12.96
C TYR A 301 6.01 12.53 -12.45
N GLY A 302 5.91 11.49 -13.29
CA GLY A 302 6.32 10.13 -12.97
C GLY A 302 5.36 9.43 -12.02
N ASP A 303 5.85 8.40 -11.31
CA ASP A 303 5.09 7.52 -10.42
C ASP A 303 5.67 7.45 -9.00
N TYR A 304 6.60 8.33 -8.64
CA TYR A 304 7.12 8.41 -7.28
C TYR A 304 7.55 9.83 -6.91
N TYR A 305 7.65 10.05 -5.59
CA TYR A 305 8.25 11.22 -4.98
C TYR A 305 9.37 10.76 -4.06
N SER A 306 10.56 11.35 -4.18
CA SER A 306 11.64 11.06 -3.24
C SER A 306 12.38 12.30 -2.81
N SER A 307 12.90 12.25 -1.59
CA SER A 307 13.81 13.24 -1.05
C SER A 307 15.27 13.01 -1.46
N HIS A 308 15.61 11.82 -1.98
CA HIS A 308 16.97 11.43 -2.36
C HIS A 308 17.02 10.94 -3.82
N GLN A 309 18.23 10.96 -4.39
CA GLN A 309 18.48 10.33 -5.68
C GLN A 309 19.04 8.93 -5.45
N PHE A 310 18.44 7.94 -6.10
CA PHE A 310 18.91 6.55 -6.06
C PHE A 310 19.69 6.22 -7.33
N ARG A 311 20.55 5.21 -7.23
CA ARG A 311 21.28 4.65 -8.38
C ARG A 311 20.79 3.22 -8.62
N PRO A 312 20.60 2.82 -9.88
CA PRO A 312 20.29 1.43 -10.20
C PRO A 312 21.35 0.49 -9.62
N LEU A 313 20.91 -0.50 -8.86
CA LEU A 313 21.76 -1.60 -8.41
C LEU A 313 21.45 -2.82 -9.27
N PHE A 314 22.42 -3.25 -10.08
CA PHE A 314 22.30 -4.49 -10.84
C PHE A 314 22.52 -5.67 -9.90
N TRP A 315 21.44 -6.11 -9.24
CA TRP A 315 21.49 -7.08 -8.14
C TRP A 315 22.36 -8.31 -8.47
N THR A 316 22.15 -8.95 -9.61
CA THR A 316 22.90 -10.16 -9.99
C THR A 316 24.40 -9.90 -10.21
N SER A 317 24.77 -8.71 -10.70
CA SER A 317 26.18 -8.34 -10.85
C SER A 317 26.82 -8.03 -9.51
N PHE A 318 26.06 -7.39 -8.61
CA PHE A 318 26.51 -7.09 -7.26
C PHE A 318 26.62 -8.36 -6.40
N GLU A 319 25.62 -9.23 -6.46
CA GLU A 319 25.61 -10.56 -5.83
C GLU A 319 26.80 -11.38 -6.30
N LYS A 320 27.03 -11.49 -7.61
CA LYS A 320 28.22 -12.16 -8.15
C LYS A 320 29.52 -11.55 -7.62
N PHE A 321 29.62 -10.21 -7.58
CA PHE A 321 30.79 -9.54 -7.03
C PHE A 321 31.01 -9.89 -5.55
N ILE A 322 29.94 -9.92 -4.75
CA ILE A 322 30.02 -10.30 -3.34
C ILE A 322 30.41 -11.77 -3.21
N ASP A 323 29.81 -12.68 -3.97
CA ASP A 323 30.15 -14.10 -3.98
C ASP A 323 31.63 -14.31 -4.36
N ASP A 324 32.11 -13.65 -5.42
CA ASP A 324 33.50 -13.73 -5.86
C ASP A 324 34.49 -13.27 -4.78
N GLN A 325 34.14 -12.29 -3.94
CA GLN A 325 34.99 -11.75 -2.87
C GLN A 325 34.82 -12.46 -1.52
N PHE A 326 33.61 -12.92 -1.22
CA PHE A 326 33.15 -13.42 0.08
C PHE A 326 32.35 -14.71 -0.11
N HIS A 327 32.94 -15.71 -0.76
CA HIS A 327 32.34 -17.02 -1.00
C HIS A 327 31.69 -17.59 0.27
N SER A 328 30.36 -17.68 0.29
CA SER A 328 29.64 -18.32 1.38
C SER A 328 29.72 -19.83 1.25
N LYS A 329 30.25 -20.50 2.28
CA LYS A 329 30.30 -21.97 2.38
C LYS A 329 28.91 -22.61 2.51
N GLU A 330 27.92 -21.83 2.92
CA GLU A 330 26.53 -22.29 3.13
C GLU A 330 25.75 -22.33 1.81
N CYS A 331 26.08 -21.43 0.87
CA CYS A 331 25.44 -21.36 -0.45
C CYS A 331 26.06 -22.35 -1.45
N TYR A 332 27.31 -22.73 -1.24
CA TYR A 332 28.04 -23.68 -2.08
C TYR A 332 28.73 -24.74 -1.21
N PRO A 333 27.99 -25.75 -0.72
CA PRO A 333 28.62 -26.89 -0.07
C PRO A 333 29.59 -27.52 -1.06
N SER A 334 30.87 -27.60 -0.69
CA SER A 334 31.89 -28.20 -1.54
C SER A 334 31.48 -29.63 -1.91
N GLU A 335 31.24 -29.88 -3.19
CA GLU A 335 31.12 -31.23 -3.73
C GLU A 335 32.43 -31.98 -3.47
N ALA A 336 32.49 -32.69 -2.35
CA ALA A 336 33.56 -33.62 -2.06
C ALA A 336 32.97 -34.87 -1.41
N GLN A 337 33.01 -35.96 -2.20
CA GLN A 337 32.78 -37.37 -1.87
C GLN A 337 31.29 -37.74 -1.85
N GLU A 338 30.77 -38.58 -2.75
CA GLU A 338 31.24 -39.94 -3.07
C GLU A 338 31.07 -40.31 -4.56
N LYS A 339 32.00 -41.10 -5.09
CA LYS A 339 31.85 -41.75 -6.40
C LYS A 339 30.72 -42.81 -6.32
N PRO A 340 29.90 -42.99 -7.37
CA PRO A 340 28.85 -43.99 -7.35
C PRO A 340 29.46 -45.39 -7.43
N THR A 341 29.34 -46.14 -6.35
CA THR A 341 29.60 -47.59 -6.36
C THR A 341 28.43 -48.26 -7.03
N VAL A 342 28.66 -48.82 -8.22
CA VAL A 342 27.71 -49.69 -8.89
C VAL A 342 27.55 -50.95 -8.03
N SER A 343 26.34 -51.22 -7.53
CA SER A 343 25.96 -52.59 -7.19
C SER A 343 24.50 -52.84 -7.56
N SER A 344 24.37 -53.83 -8.42
CA SER A 344 23.17 -54.54 -8.82
C SER A 344 22.30 -54.95 -7.64
N ASN A 345 21.01 -54.65 -7.71
CA ASN A 345 19.98 -55.69 -7.88
C ASN A 345 18.60 -55.04 -8.01
N LEU A 346 18.02 -55.18 -9.21
CA LEU A 346 16.57 -55.25 -9.35
C LEU A 346 16.09 -56.50 -8.60
N GLN A 347 15.16 -56.33 -7.67
CA GLN A 347 14.14 -57.33 -7.42
C GLN A 347 12.83 -56.63 -7.06
N THR A 348 11.91 -56.73 -8.01
CA THR A 348 10.49 -56.44 -7.92
C THR A 348 9.85 -57.44 -6.96
N GLU A 349 9.17 -56.99 -5.91
CA GLU A 349 8.12 -57.79 -5.26
C GLU A 349 6.92 -56.90 -4.87
N GLN A 350 5.74 -57.49 -5.06
CA GLN A 350 4.42 -56.91 -4.98
C GLN A 350 3.83 -57.00 -3.56
N HIS A 351 2.90 -56.09 -3.27
CA HIS A 351 1.75 -56.18 -2.34
C HIS A 351 1.97 -56.54 -0.85
N GLN A 352 1.50 -55.68 0.06
CA GLN A 352 0.25 -55.90 0.83
C GLN A 352 -0.08 -54.75 1.80
N GLU A 353 -1.38 -54.51 1.97
CA GLU A 353 -2.00 -53.61 2.96
C GLU A 353 -1.74 -54.09 4.41
N GLY A 354 -1.62 -53.13 5.32
CA GLY A 354 -1.66 -53.36 6.77
C GLY A 354 -1.50 -52.04 7.53
N GLY A 355 -2.53 -51.63 8.26
CA GLY A 355 -2.63 -50.28 8.83
C GLY A 355 -2.05 -50.04 10.23
N CYS A 356 -2.51 -48.91 10.77
CA CYS A 356 -2.52 -48.46 12.17
C CYS A 356 -1.38 -47.55 12.66
N ASP A 357 -1.82 -46.34 13.03
CA ASP A 357 -1.44 -45.52 14.19
C ASP A 357 -0.19 -44.61 14.20
N SER A 358 -0.52 -43.31 14.20
CA SER A 358 -0.32 -42.36 15.31
C SER A 358 0.54 -41.11 15.01
N ASN A 359 -0.12 -39.97 15.25
CA ASN A 359 0.38 -38.67 15.71
C ASN A 359 1.66 -38.11 15.08
N THR A 360 1.49 -37.06 14.26
CA THR A 360 2.33 -35.88 14.39
C THR A 360 1.59 -34.64 13.89
N THR A 361 1.59 -33.63 14.75
CA THR A 361 1.10 -32.27 14.54
C THR A 361 1.82 -31.60 13.38
N ALA A 362 1.08 -31.25 12.34
CA ALA A 362 1.57 -30.45 11.21
C ALA A 362 1.04 -29.01 11.31
N HIS A 363 1.95 -28.06 11.38
CA HIS A 363 1.72 -26.65 11.08
C HIS A 363 1.31 -26.50 9.61
N PRO A 364 0.28 -25.69 9.25
CA PRO A 364 0.01 -25.42 7.85
C PRO A 364 0.98 -24.35 7.35
N GLU A 365 1.81 -24.72 6.36
CA GLU A 365 2.47 -23.79 5.47
C GLU A 365 1.40 -23.04 4.64
N GLU A 366 1.40 -21.70 4.74
CA GLU A 366 0.54 -20.85 3.93
C GLU A 366 1.16 -20.65 2.53
N GLY A 367 0.81 -21.54 1.61
CA GLY A 367 0.87 -21.28 0.17
C GLY A 367 -0.33 -20.42 -0.23
N LEU A 368 -0.08 -19.18 -0.66
CA LEU A 368 -1.11 -18.29 -1.22
C LEU A 368 -1.32 -18.64 -2.69
N GLU A 369 -2.38 -19.41 -2.98
CA GLU A 369 -2.91 -19.56 -4.33
C GLU A 369 -3.70 -18.30 -4.73
N GLU A 370 -3.29 -17.66 -5.82
CA GLU A 370 -3.96 -16.53 -6.45
C GLU A 370 -5.19 -17.01 -7.24
N ASN A 371 -6.39 -16.59 -6.80
CA ASN A 371 -7.58 -16.55 -7.65
C ASN A 371 -8.33 -15.25 -7.36
N ASP A 372 -8.27 -14.29 -8.30
CA ASP A 372 -8.95 -13.00 -8.21
C ASP A 372 -9.66 -12.66 -9.52
N GLU A 373 -10.90 -13.14 -9.60
CA GLU A 373 -11.93 -12.65 -10.52
C GLU A 373 -12.26 -11.19 -10.18
N SER A 374 -12.34 -10.34 -11.20
CA SER A 374 -12.78 -8.95 -11.08
C SER A 374 -14.08 -8.81 -11.86
N ASP A 375 -15.20 -8.72 -11.14
CA ASP A 375 -16.50 -8.46 -11.75
C ASP A 375 -16.78 -6.96 -11.87
N VAL A 376 -17.24 -6.63 -13.07
CA VAL A 376 -17.81 -5.36 -13.51
C VAL A 376 -19.20 -5.25 -12.88
N GLU A 377 -19.41 -4.29 -11.99
CA GLU A 377 -20.77 -3.95 -11.56
C GLU A 377 -21.45 -3.09 -12.64
N ASN A 378 -22.53 -3.64 -13.20
CA ASN A 378 -23.47 -2.93 -14.08
C ASN A 378 -24.17 -1.82 -13.30
N ASP A 379 -24.11 -0.60 -13.84
CA ASP A 379 -24.87 0.56 -13.38
C ASP A 379 -26.35 0.39 -13.76
N ASP A 380 -27.22 0.26 -12.76
CA ASP A 380 -28.66 0.37 -12.92
C ASP A 380 -29.01 1.85 -13.18
N GLY A 381 -29.16 2.17 -14.47
CA GLY A 381 -29.63 3.45 -14.95
C GLY A 381 -31.04 3.76 -14.45
N SER A 382 -31.11 4.50 -13.34
CA SER A 382 -32.32 5.26 -13.01
C SER A 382 -32.46 6.44 -13.97
N VAL A 383 -33.22 6.20 -15.03
CA VAL A 383 -33.77 7.21 -15.94
C VAL A 383 -34.58 8.21 -15.11
N LEU A 384 -34.08 9.44 -14.98
CA LEU A 384 -34.89 10.57 -14.54
C LEU A 384 -35.85 10.93 -15.68
N PRO A 385 -37.15 11.13 -15.43
CA PRO A 385 -38.10 11.50 -16.49
C PRO A 385 -37.87 12.96 -16.92
N ASP A 386 -37.81 13.16 -18.23
CA ASP A 386 -37.90 14.45 -18.90
C ASP A 386 -39.25 15.11 -18.57
N ASP A 387 -39.20 16.27 -17.92
CA ASP A 387 -40.36 17.13 -17.70
C ASP A 387 -40.33 18.22 -18.79
N ASP A 388 -40.98 17.89 -19.92
CA ASP A 388 -41.33 18.84 -20.96
C ASP A 388 -42.30 19.89 -20.40
N ARG A 389 -41.82 21.11 -20.17
CA ARG A 389 -42.67 22.31 -20.21
C ARG A 389 -42.01 23.42 -21.01
N ALA A 390 -42.59 23.58 -22.20
CA ALA A 390 -42.50 24.71 -23.10
C ALA A 390 -42.62 26.07 -22.39
N VAL A 391 -41.80 27.03 -22.85
CA VAL A 391 -42.21 28.42 -23.04
C VAL A 391 -41.49 28.95 -24.28
N ASP A 392 -42.29 29.20 -25.32
CA ASP A 392 -42.13 30.02 -26.54
C ASP A 392 -40.88 29.89 -27.44
#